data_AF-W0SFA7-F1
#
_entry.id   AF-W0SFA7-F1
#
_cell.length_a   1.000
_cell.length_b   1.000
_cell.length_c   1.000
_cell.angle_alpha   90.00
_cell.angle_beta   90.00
_cell.angle_gamma   90.00
#
_symmetry.space_group_name_H-M   'P 1'
#
loop_
_entity.id
_entity.type
_entity.pdbx_description
1 polymer ?
#
loop_
_entity_poly.entity_id
_entity_poly.type
_entity_poly.pdbx_seq_one_letter_code
_entity_poly.pdbx_strand_id
1 'polypeptide(L)'
;MHIRISLPQQTLELHDERGALLRRYPVSTAKNGAGEQNGSCATPRGRHIVRAKVGAGETANSVFVARRPTGEVWSPELAEQFPKRDWVLTRILWLSGKEPGRNRLGEVDTMRRYIYLHGSPDSAPMGTPGSHGCVRMRNSDIIDLFDLIPAYTPVDIVEFGVEVGAWSQLGEDARQVRDAVFVAEQKVPRDIEWDEHDAASRHVVARDSDGGAIGTGRLLVDGHIGRMAVLADWRGKGVGRALLERLLEEARQQGHTHLALHAQTHASGFYRRFGFVEEGPEFMEAGIPHRTMVRSA
;
A
#
# COMPACT_ATOMS: atom_id res chain seq x y z
N MET A 1 -10.88 -0.74 -7.82
CA MET A 1 -9.56 -0.08 -7.69
C MET A 1 -9.33 0.35 -6.24
N HIS A 2 -8.07 0.45 -5.82
CA HIS A 2 -7.67 0.88 -4.48
C HIS A 2 -6.28 1.55 -4.53
N ILE A 3 -6.04 2.53 -3.66
CA ILE A 3 -4.75 3.21 -3.52
C ILE A 3 -4.08 2.81 -2.21
N ARG A 4 -2.83 2.36 -2.26
CA ARG A 4 -1.99 2.17 -1.06
C ARG A 4 -0.91 3.25 -1.01
N ILE A 5 -0.79 3.95 0.11
CA ILE A 5 0.29 4.91 0.36
C ILE A 5 1.16 4.35 1.48
N SER A 6 2.41 4.01 1.18
CA SER A 6 3.39 3.57 2.17
C SER A 6 4.16 4.77 2.69
N LEU A 7 4.06 5.05 3.99
CA LEU A 7 4.84 6.11 4.63
C LEU A 7 6.34 5.77 4.68
N PRO A 8 6.78 4.54 5.05
CA PRO A 8 8.22 4.25 5.03
C PRO A 8 8.82 4.29 3.62
N GLN A 9 8.10 3.82 2.61
CA GLN A 9 8.61 3.78 1.23
C GLN A 9 8.36 5.07 0.45
N GLN A 10 7.58 6.02 0.99
CA GLN A 10 7.20 7.27 0.32
C GLN A 10 6.67 7.04 -1.10
N THR A 11 5.78 6.05 -1.24
CA THR A 11 5.16 5.67 -2.52
C THR A 11 3.65 5.62 -2.42
N LEU A 12 3.00 5.93 -3.53
CA LEU A 12 1.58 5.70 -3.78
C LEU A 12 1.44 4.65 -4.89
N GLU A 13 0.72 3.58 -4.62
CA GLU A 13 0.42 2.50 -5.57
C GLU A 13 -1.08 2.44 -5.85
N LEU A 14 -1.46 2.40 -7.13
CA LEU A 14 -2.84 2.19 -7.57
C LEU A 14 -2.99 0.75 -8.06
N HIS A 15 -3.92 0.01 -7.45
CA HIS A 15 -4.25 -1.36 -7.81
C HIS A 15 -5.67 -1.47 -8.38
N ASP A 16 -5.88 -2.45 -9.25
CA ASP A 16 -7.21 -2.84 -9.69
C ASP A 16 -7.97 -3.64 -8.60
N GLU A 17 -9.13 -4.21 -8.93
CA GLU A 17 -9.94 -4.98 -7.98
C GLU A 17 -9.39 -6.37 -7.68
N ARG A 18 -8.53 -6.91 -8.55
CA ARG A 18 -7.89 -8.23 -8.41
C ARG A 18 -6.46 -8.13 -7.85
N GLY A 19 -6.02 -6.92 -7.49
CA GLY A 19 -4.72 -6.63 -6.87
C GLY A 19 -3.58 -6.36 -7.87
N ALA A 20 -3.86 -6.28 -9.17
CA ALA A 20 -2.83 -5.94 -10.15
C ALA A 20 -2.40 -4.48 -9.99
N LEU A 21 -1.09 -4.24 -9.96
CA LEU A 21 -0.52 -2.89 -9.92
C LEU A 21 -0.73 -2.18 -11.27
N LEU A 22 -1.45 -1.06 -11.25
CA LEU A 22 -1.70 -0.22 -12.43
C LEU A 22 -0.69 0.91 -12.56
N ARG A 23 -0.36 1.56 -11.43
CA ARG A 23 0.55 2.71 -11.36
C ARG A 23 1.27 2.75 -10.01
N ARG A 24 2.48 3.32 -10.01
CA ARG A 24 3.29 3.58 -8.83
C ARG A 24 3.91 4.97 -8.98
N TYR A 25 3.74 5.81 -7.97
CA TYR A 25 4.25 7.18 -7.95
C TYR A 25 5.10 7.41 -6.70
N PRO A 26 6.22 8.12 -6.82
CA PRO A 26 6.91 8.65 -5.65
C PRO A 26 6.07 9.78 -5.05
N VAL A 27 5.99 9.85 -3.72
CA VAL A 27 5.24 10.89 -3.02
C VAL A 27 6.09 11.54 -1.92
N SER A 28 5.59 12.64 -1.34
CA SER A 28 6.16 13.23 -0.13
C SER A 28 5.07 13.43 0.92
N THR A 29 5.13 12.68 2.00
CA THR A 29 4.19 12.76 3.12
C THR A 29 4.68 13.77 4.17
N ALA A 30 3.98 13.86 5.30
CA ALA A 30 4.31 14.81 6.35
C ALA A 30 5.69 14.59 6.95
N LYS A 31 6.42 15.70 7.13
CA LYS A 31 7.72 15.68 7.82
C LYS A 31 7.60 15.27 9.30
N ASN A 32 6.43 15.53 9.90
CA ASN A 32 6.11 15.12 11.28
C ASN A 32 5.73 13.64 11.40
N GLY A 33 5.88 12.85 10.32
CA GLY A 33 5.54 11.43 10.32
C GLY A 33 4.03 11.19 10.31
N ALA A 34 3.63 10.10 10.94
CA ALA A 34 2.26 9.63 10.94
C ALA A 34 1.48 10.13 12.16
N GLY A 35 0.20 10.50 11.98
CA GLY A 35 -0.63 10.96 13.08
C GLY A 35 -1.96 11.57 12.67
N GLU A 36 -2.97 11.34 13.51
CA GLU A 36 -4.35 11.68 13.19
C GLU A 36 -4.84 12.95 13.89
N GLN A 37 -4.16 13.38 14.95
CA GLN A 37 -4.58 14.49 15.79
C GLN A 37 -4.65 15.82 15.01
N ASN A 38 -5.72 16.58 15.20
CA ASN A 38 -5.88 17.91 14.63
C ASN A 38 -4.73 18.84 15.07
N GLY A 39 -4.21 19.64 14.14
CA GLY A 39 -3.05 20.50 14.39
C GLY A 39 -1.67 19.78 14.45
N SER A 40 -1.61 18.45 14.35
CA SER A 40 -0.32 17.72 14.41
C SER A 40 0.60 17.93 13.20
N CYS A 41 0.06 18.41 12.07
CA CYS A 41 0.73 18.45 10.77
C CYS A 41 1.30 17.10 10.31
N ALA A 42 0.83 15.98 10.87
CA ALA A 42 1.23 14.62 10.51
C ALA A 42 0.27 14.01 9.48
N THR A 43 0.71 13.00 8.71
CA THR A 43 -0.15 12.32 7.73
C THR A 43 -0.99 11.26 8.46
N PRO A 44 -2.34 11.29 8.36
CA PRO A 44 -3.20 10.32 9.05
C PRO A 44 -3.09 8.93 8.44
N ARG A 45 -3.22 7.90 9.27
CA ARG A 45 -3.12 6.50 8.87
C ARG A 45 -4.48 5.83 8.73
N GLY A 46 -4.46 4.61 8.23
CA GLY A 46 -5.62 3.73 8.16
C GLY A 46 -6.47 3.96 6.91
N ARG A 47 -7.70 3.45 6.96
CA ARG A 47 -8.62 3.47 5.82
C ARG A 47 -9.22 4.84 5.57
N HIS A 48 -9.19 5.25 4.31
CA HIS A 48 -9.73 6.49 3.80
C HIS A 48 -10.48 6.24 2.48
N ILE A 49 -11.12 7.29 1.98
CA ILE A 49 -11.64 7.38 0.62
C ILE A 49 -11.27 8.74 0.01
N VAL A 50 -11.14 8.78 -1.32
CA VAL A 50 -11.16 10.04 -2.07
C VAL A 50 -12.59 10.59 -2.04
N ARG A 51 -12.89 11.50 -1.12
CA ARG A 51 -14.24 12.03 -0.92
C ARG A 51 -14.65 12.98 -2.04
N ALA A 52 -13.73 13.79 -2.53
CA ALA A 52 -13.97 14.76 -3.57
C ALA A 52 -12.74 14.95 -4.44
N LYS A 53 -12.98 15.34 -5.68
CA LYS A 53 -11.97 15.64 -6.70
C LYS A 53 -12.14 17.12 -7.10
N VAL A 54 -11.08 17.91 -6.99
CA VAL A 54 -11.12 19.35 -7.31
C VAL A 54 -10.00 19.69 -8.29
N GLY A 55 -10.29 20.61 -9.21
CA GLY A 55 -9.36 21.06 -10.25
C GLY A 55 -9.53 20.36 -11.61
N ALA A 56 -10.63 19.65 -11.85
CA ALA A 56 -10.92 19.12 -13.18
C ALA A 56 -10.97 20.26 -14.21
N GLY A 57 -10.24 20.14 -15.32
CA GLY A 57 -10.15 21.16 -16.37
C GLY A 57 -9.18 22.32 -16.08
N GLU A 58 -8.68 22.45 -14.85
CA GLU A 58 -7.67 23.48 -14.53
C GLU A 58 -6.32 23.14 -15.18
N THR A 59 -5.53 24.16 -15.51
CA THR A 59 -4.20 23.98 -16.08
C THR A 59 -3.23 23.41 -15.06
N ALA A 60 -2.20 22.70 -15.54
CA ALA A 60 -1.10 22.28 -14.67
C ALA A 60 -0.46 23.51 -13.99
N ASN A 61 0.01 23.33 -12.75
CA ASN A 61 0.52 24.39 -11.89
C ASN A 61 -0.51 25.40 -11.37
N SER A 62 -1.81 25.25 -11.67
CA SER A 62 -2.86 26.10 -11.07
C SER A 62 -2.80 26.07 -9.54
N VAL A 63 -2.83 27.24 -8.91
CA VAL A 63 -2.71 27.38 -7.46
C VAL A 63 -4.08 27.35 -6.79
N PHE A 64 -4.19 26.61 -5.69
CA PHE A 64 -5.43 26.52 -4.91
C PHE A 64 -5.27 27.08 -3.50
N VAL A 65 -6.30 27.80 -3.04
CA VAL A 65 -6.47 28.20 -1.64
C VAL A 65 -7.85 27.78 -1.19
N ALA A 66 -7.94 27.11 -0.04
CA ALA A 66 -9.21 26.57 0.48
C ALA A 66 -10.01 25.75 -0.55
N ARG A 67 -9.29 25.01 -1.43
CA ARG A 67 -9.83 24.18 -2.52
C ARG A 67 -10.54 24.98 -3.63
N ARG A 68 -10.21 26.27 -3.79
CA ARG A 68 -10.66 27.09 -4.91
C ARG A 68 -9.46 27.53 -5.74
N PRO A 69 -9.54 27.48 -7.08
CA PRO A 69 -8.48 28.04 -7.92
C PRO A 69 -8.36 29.54 -7.63
N THR A 70 -7.13 30.04 -7.51
CA THR A 70 -6.90 31.47 -7.27
C THR A 70 -6.82 32.28 -8.56
N GLY A 71 -6.69 31.61 -9.71
CA GLY A 71 -6.34 32.21 -10.99
C GLY A 71 -4.82 32.36 -11.20
N GLU A 72 -4.00 32.10 -10.17
CA GLU A 72 -2.55 32.05 -10.30
C GLU A 72 -2.11 30.70 -10.89
N VAL A 73 -1.06 30.73 -11.71
CA VAL A 73 -0.31 29.55 -12.14
C VAL A 73 1.07 29.63 -11.51
N TRP A 74 1.47 28.57 -10.81
CA TRP A 74 2.77 28.52 -10.15
C TRP A 74 3.92 28.60 -11.15
N SER A 75 4.91 29.40 -10.81
CA SER A 75 6.21 29.48 -11.48
C SER A 75 7.32 29.68 -10.44
N PRO A 76 8.60 29.44 -10.77
CA PRO A 76 9.72 29.74 -9.88
C PRO A 76 9.74 31.20 -9.41
N GLU A 77 9.43 32.16 -10.28
CA GLU A 77 9.41 33.59 -9.97
C GLU A 77 8.30 33.93 -8.96
N LEU A 78 7.13 33.27 -9.08
CA LEU A 78 6.05 33.41 -8.10
C LEU A 78 6.44 32.77 -6.75
N ALA A 79 7.18 31.66 -6.78
CA ALA A 79 7.67 30.99 -5.58
C ALA A 79 8.67 31.86 -4.80
N GLU A 80 9.56 32.57 -5.50
CA GLU A 80 10.54 33.50 -4.92
C GLU A 80 9.87 34.69 -4.21
N GLN A 81 8.74 35.17 -4.73
CA GLN A 81 7.96 36.24 -4.10
C GLN A 81 7.29 35.79 -2.79
N PHE A 82 6.96 34.49 -2.67
CA PHE A 82 6.27 33.92 -1.51
C PHE A 82 7.00 32.68 -0.95
N PRO A 83 8.23 32.83 -0.43
CA PRO A 83 9.11 31.69 -0.10
C PRO A 83 8.59 30.82 1.06
N LYS A 84 7.61 31.32 1.83
CA LYS A 84 6.99 30.60 2.96
C LYS A 84 5.60 30.04 2.65
N ARG A 85 5.06 30.25 1.44
CA ARG A 85 3.73 29.78 1.07
C ARG A 85 3.77 28.27 0.85
N ASP A 86 2.83 27.54 1.47
CA ASP A 86 2.61 26.13 1.15
C ASP A 86 1.77 26.03 -0.11
N TRP A 87 2.33 25.39 -1.14
CA TRP A 87 1.75 25.35 -2.47
C TRP A 87 0.90 24.09 -2.64
N VAL A 88 -0.40 24.31 -2.86
CA VAL A 88 -1.35 23.26 -3.30
C VAL A 88 -1.66 23.50 -4.76
N LEU A 89 -1.14 22.63 -5.63
CA LEU A 89 -1.16 22.85 -7.08
C LEU A 89 -2.01 21.82 -7.83
N THR A 90 -2.42 22.20 -9.03
CA THR A 90 -2.86 21.34 -10.15
C THR A 90 -4.16 20.58 -9.90
N ARG A 91 -4.19 19.64 -8.97
CA ARG A 91 -5.36 18.82 -8.62
C ARG A 91 -5.38 18.58 -7.12
N ILE A 92 -6.58 18.38 -6.58
CA ILE A 92 -6.78 17.99 -5.18
C ILE A 92 -7.68 16.76 -5.13
N LEU A 93 -7.18 15.70 -4.52
CA LEU A 93 -7.96 14.54 -4.09
C LEU A 93 -8.18 14.65 -2.59
N TRP A 94 -9.37 15.06 -2.17
CA TRP A 94 -9.66 15.31 -0.76
C TRP A 94 -10.02 14.02 -0.03
N LEU A 95 -9.25 13.68 0.99
CA LEU A 95 -9.43 12.45 1.74
C LEU A 95 -10.45 12.58 2.86
N SER A 96 -11.18 11.49 3.10
CA SER A 96 -12.06 11.33 4.26
C SER A 96 -11.73 10.01 4.93
N GLY A 97 -11.48 10.05 6.24
CA GLY A 97 -11.27 8.83 7.04
C GLY A 97 -12.51 7.95 7.11
N LYS A 98 -12.29 6.67 7.41
CA LYS A 98 -13.31 5.62 7.52
C LYS A 98 -13.33 4.94 8.89
N GLU A 99 -12.47 5.35 9.82
CA GLU A 99 -12.25 4.69 11.12
C GLU A 99 -12.59 5.65 12.26
N PRO A 100 -13.82 5.59 12.81
CA PRO A 100 -14.24 6.44 13.92
C PRO A 100 -13.27 6.38 15.10
N GLY A 101 -12.91 7.55 15.64
CA GLY A 101 -11.97 7.65 16.76
C GLY A 101 -10.50 7.44 16.40
N ARG A 102 -10.20 7.06 15.14
CA ARG A 102 -8.83 7.00 14.61
C ARG A 102 -8.57 8.06 13.58
N ASN A 103 -9.30 8.10 12.47
CA ASN A 103 -9.10 9.09 11.39
C ASN A 103 -10.41 9.75 10.94
N ARG A 104 -11.50 9.50 11.68
CA ARG A 104 -12.87 9.93 11.37
C ARG A 104 -13.58 10.40 12.63
N LEU A 105 -14.27 11.53 12.53
CA LEU A 105 -14.96 12.23 13.63
C LEU A 105 -14.01 12.75 14.73
N GLY A 106 -14.54 13.62 15.59
CA GLY A 106 -13.81 14.21 16.71
C GLY A 106 -12.59 15.03 16.27
N GLU A 107 -11.56 15.00 17.11
CA GLU A 107 -10.29 15.72 16.91
C GLU A 107 -9.30 14.99 15.99
N VAL A 108 -9.72 13.87 15.40
CA VAL A 108 -8.87 13.06 14.53
C VAL A 108 -9.38 12.99 13.08
N ASP A 109 -10.40 13.76 12.74
CA ASP A 109 -11.09 13.66 11.44
C ASP A 109 -10.21 14.17 10.29
N THR A 110 -9.78 13.26 9.40
CA THR A 110 -8.95 13.56 8.23
C THR A 110 -9.55 14.63 7.32
N MET A 111 -10.87 14.64 7.14
CA MET A 111 -11.51 15.58 6.22
C MET A 111 -11.53 16.99 6.82
N ARG A 112 -11.84 17.12 8.11
CA ARG A 112 -11.77 18.40 8.86
C ARG A 112 -10.35 18.95 8.96
N ARG A 113 -9.36 18.06 8.96
CA ARG A 113 -7.93 18.39 8.90
C ARG A 113 -7.43 18.79 7.50
N TYR A 114 -8.30 18.78 6.49
CA TYR A 114 -7.97 19.22 5.13
C TYR A 114 -6.82 18.44 4.49
N ILE A 115 -6.76 17.13 4.72
CA ILE A 115 -5.70 16.28 4.15
C ILE A 115 -6.02 15.93 2.69
N TYR A 116 -5.04 16.17 1.82
CA TYR A 116 -5.16 16.00 0.37
C TYR A 116 -4.06 15.10 -0.20
N LEU A 117 -4.34 14.48 -1.34
CA LEU A 117 -3.31 14.22 -2.36
C LEU A 117 -3.34 15.39 -3.33
N HIS A 118 -2.20 16.02 -3.59
CA HIS A 118 -2.16 17.20 -4.47
C HIS A 118 -0.84 17.37 -5.21
N GLY A 119 -0.88 18.17 -6.29
CA GLY A 119 0.32 18.59 -7.01
C GLY A 119 1.18 19.54 -6.18
N SER A 120 2.48 19.48 -6.39
CA SER A 120 3.47 20.33 -5.72
C SER A 120 4.45 20.95 -6.72
N PRO A 121 5.18 22.01 -6.35
CA PRO A 121 6.28 22.55 -7.14
C PRO A 121 7.25 21.47 -7.61
N ASP A 122 7.83 21.64 -8.80
CA ASP A 122 8.81 20.67 -9.33
C ASP A 122 10.08 20.60 -8.47
N SER A 123 10.39 21.67 -7.74
CA SER A 123 11.48 21.72 -6.76
C SER A 123 11.21 20.95 -5.47
N ALA A 124 9.96 20.56 -5.16
CA ALA A 124 9.65 19.78 -3.97
C ALA A 124 10.30 18.37 -4.08
N PRO A 125 10.97 17.86 -3.06
CA PRO A 125 11.55 16.51 -3.12
C PRO A 125 10.44 15.44 -3.03
N MET A 126 10.57 14.37 -3.82
CA MET A 126 9.69 13.18 -3.77
C MET A 126 10.48 11.98 -3.26
N GLY A 127 9.81 10.99 -2.67
CA GLY A 127 10.46 9.84 -2.04
C GLY A 127 11.00 10.13 -0.64
N THR A 128 10.72 11.31 -0.07
CA THR A 128 11.13 11.70 1.28
C THR A 128 10.04 12.55 1.95
N PRO A 129 9.80 12.42 3.27
CA PRO A 129 8.84 13.25 3.98
C PRO A 129 9.20 14.75 3.94
N GLY A 130 8.23 15.60 3.62
CA GLY A 130 8.46 17.04 3.48
C GLY A 130 7.22 17.93 3.51
N SER A 131 6.02 17.35 3.61
CA SER A 131 4.76 18.11 3.66
C SER A 131 4.36 18.52 5.09
N HIS A 132 3.29 19.30 5.22
CA HIS A 132 2.65 19.69 6.49
C HIS A 132 1.36 18.89 6.78
N GLY A 133 1.30 17.61 6.40
CA GLY A 133 0.17 16.72 6.68
C GLY A 133 -0.39 16.03 5.45
N CYS A 134 -0.45 16.76 4.33
CA CYS A 134 -0.92 16.26 3.05
C CYS A 134 0.07 15.27 2.40
N VAL A 135 -0.31 14.67 1.28
CA VAL A 135 0.59 13.87 0.45
C VAL A 135 0.83 14.63 -0.85
N ARG A 136 2.07 15.05 -1.07
CA ARG A 136 2.48 15.76 -2.28
C ARG A 136 2.83 14.75 -3.38
N MET A 137 2.49 15.11 -4.61
CA MET A 137 2.79 14.38 -5.83
C MET A 137 3.33 15.35 -6.88
N ARG A 138 4.03 14.83 -7.90
CA ARG A 138 4.33 15.61 -9.10
C ARG A 138 3.05 16.04 -9.81
N ASN A 139 3.10 17.16 -10.52
CA ASN A 139 1.94 17.68 -11.24
C ASN A 139 1.46 16.72 -12.34
N SER A 140 2.38 16.09 -13.07
CA SER A 140 2.06 15.02 -14.03
C SER A 140 1.34 13.84 -13.37
N ASP A 141 1.86 13.41 -12.23
CA ASP A 141 1.44 12.19 -11.55
C ASP A 141 0.05 12.35 -10.91
N ILE A 142 -0.22 13.52 -10.31
CA ILE A 142 -1.55 13.80 -9.77
C ILE A 142 -2.58 13.98 -10.89
N ILE A 143 -2.22 14.47 -12.07
CA ILE A 143 -3.13 14.52 -13.23
C ILE A 143 -3.48 13.10 -13.69
N ASP A 144 -2.47 12.25 -13.92
CA ASP A 144 -2.67 10.85 -14.32
C ASP A 144 -3.53 10.10 -13.30
N LEU A 145 -3.19 10.19 -12.00
CA LEU A 145 -3.98 9.56 -10.94
C LEU A 145 -5.41 10.11 -10.89
N PHE A 146 -5.57 11.43 -11.02
CA PHE A 146 -6.88 12.08 -10.99
C PHE A 146 -7.77 11.57 -12.12
N ASP A 147 -7.25 11.38 -13.31
CA ASP A 147 -8.05 10.93 -14.46
C ASP A 147 -8.39 9.43 -14.37
N LEU A 148 -7.51 8.61 -13.80
CA LEU A 148 -7.70 7.18 -13.66
C LEU A 148 -8.77 6.79 -12.61
N ILE A 149 -8.93 7.57 -11.54
CA ILE A 149 -9.76 7.15 -10.40
C ILE A 149 -11.09 7.91 -10.30
N PRO A 150 -12.20 7.25 -9.96
CA PRO A 150 -13.43 7.92 -9.57
C PRO A 150 -13.33 8.48 -8.13
N ALA A 151 -14.27 9.36 -7.78
CA ALA A 151 -14.54 9.64 -6.38
C ALA A 151 -14.93 8.35 -5.64
N TYR A 152 -14.76 8.34 -4.33
CA TYR A 152 -14.96 7.19 -3.44
C TYR A 152 -13.96 6.04 -3.60
N THR A 153 -12.92 6.21 -4.43
CA THR A 153 -11.80 5.26 -4.50
C THR A 153 -11.21 5.06 -3.09
N PRO A 154 -11.14 3.82 -2.60
CA PRO A 154 -10.53 3.51 -1.29
C PRO A 154 -9.04 3.85 -1.27
N VAL A 155 -8.58 4.36 -0.12
CA VAL A 155 -7.18 4.72 0.10
C VAL A 155 -6.72 4.16 1.45
N ASP A 156 -5.68 3.34 1.46
CA ASP A 156 -5.02 2.86 2.67
C ASP A 156 -3.68 3.59 2.85
N ILE A 157 -3.53 4.29 3.97
CA ILE A 157 -2.26 4.93 4.36
C ILE A 157 -1.62 4.07 5.46
N VAL A 158 -0.45 3.51 5.16
CA VAL A 158 0.18 2.45 5.96
C VAL A 158 1.58 2.81 6.45
N GLU A 159 1.95 2.28 7.62
CA GLU A 159 3.26 2.46 8.26
C GLU A 159 4.21 1.27 8.00
N PHE A 160 4.01 0.57 6.89
CA PHE A 160 4.88 -0.53 6.50
C PHE A 160 5.24 -0.43 5.01
N GLY A 161 6.39 -1.01 4.67
CA GLY A 161 6.82 -1.23 3.29
C GLY A 161 6.77 -2.72 2.95
N VAL A 162 6.79 -3.05 1.66
CA VAL A 162 6.99 -4.42 1.18
C VAL A 162 8.21 -4.46 0.27
N GLU A 163 9.13 -5.36 0.57
CA GLU A 163 10.35 -5.62 -0.18
C GLU A 163 10.25 -6.97 -0.89
N VAL A 164 10.97 -7.10 -2.00
CA VAL A 164 11.13 -8.38 -2.71
C VAL A 164 12.61 -8.67 -2.87
N GLY A 165 12.98 -9.93 -2.69
CA GLY A 165 14.36 -10.38 -2.84
C GLY A 165 14.48 -11.88 -2.97
N ALA A 166 15.72 -12.33 -3.14
CA ALA A 166 16.09 -13.73 -3.03
C ALA A 166 16.18 -14.15 -1.56
N TRP A 167 16.24 -15.45 -1.31
CA TRP A 167 16.40 -15.99 0.05
C TRP A 167 17.67 -15.51 0.76
N SER A 168 18.76 -15.30 0.02
CA SER A 168 20.00 -14.74 0.57
C SER A 168 19.86 -13.32 1.12
N GLN A 169 18.83 -12.58 0.70
CA GLN A 169 18.58 -11.21 1.11
C GLN A 169 17.50 -11.11 2.19
N LEU A 170 16.42 -11.89 2.06
CA LEU A 170 15.22 -11.76 2.91
C LEU A 170 14.94 -12.98 3.80
N GLY A 171 15.76 -14.03 3.69
CA GLY A 171 15.46 -15.31 4.33
C GLY A 171 15.51 -15.27 5.85
N GLU A 172 16.35 -14.42 6.44
CA GLU A 172 16.39 -14.27 7.91
C GLU A 172 15.08 -13.69 8.45
N ASP A 173 14.61 -12.60 7.85
CA ASP A 173 13.35 -11.95 8.22
C ASP A 173 12.13 -12.84 7.94
N ALA A 174 12.12 -13.50 6.77
CA ALA A 174 11.07 -14.45 6.43
C ALA A 174 11.03 -15.61 7.46
N ARG A 175 12.20 -16.12 7.88
CA ARG A 175 12.30 -17.15 8.92
C ARG A 175 11.70 -16.67 10.23
N GLN A 176 12.01 -15.45 10.68
CA GLN A 176 11.49 -14.91 11.93
C GLN A 176 9.95 -14.88 11.94
N VAL A 177 9.33 -14.41 10.86
CA VAL A 177 7.87 -14.37 10.74
C VAL A 177 7.28 -15.78 10.64
N ARG A 178 7.89 -16.66 9.85
CA ARG A 178 7.42 -18.06 9.66
C ARG A 178 7.53 -18.88 10.95
N ASP A 179 8.62 -18.77 11.69
CA ASP A 179 8.78 -19.42 13.00
C ASP A 179 7.69 -18.94 13.98
N ALA A 180 7.41 -17.64 14.03
CA ALA A 180 6.38 -17.08 14.91
C ALA A 180 4.97 -17.58 14.55
N VAL A 181 4.63 -17.64 13.26
CA VAL A 181 3.27 -17.97 12.80
C VAL A 181 3.08 -19.48 12.61
N PHE A 182 3.92 -20.14 11.83
CA PHE A 182 3.72 -21.56 11.51
C PHE A 182 4.15 -22.47 12.66
N VAL A 183 5.32 -22.25 13.25
CA VAL A 183 5.84 -23.13 14.30
C VAL A 183 5.23 -22.79 15.66
N ALA A 184 5.37 -21.54 16.12
CA ALA A 184 4.96 -21.17 17.47
C ALA A 184 3.44 -21.07 17.63
N GLU A 185 2.73 -20.46 16.69
CA GLU A 185 1.27 -20.30 16.74
C GLU A 185 0.51 -21.51 16.18
N GLN A 186 0.79 -21.93 14.94
CA GLN A 186 0.02 -22.99 14.26
C GLN A 186 0.54 -24.41 14.52
N LYS A 187 1.65 -24.57 15.25
CA LYS A 187 2.23 -25.87 15.65
C LYS A 187 2.66 -26.75 14.47
N VAL A 188 3.04 -26.15 13.35
CA VAL A 188 3.71 -26.83 12.24
C VAL A 188 5.07 -27.33 12.73
N PRO A 189 5.42 -28.62 12.53
CA PRO A 189 6.74 -29.14 12.89
C PRO A 189 7.87 -28.36 12.21
N ARG A 190 8.91 -27.99 12.98
CA ARG A 190 9.98 -27.10 12.50
C ARG A 190 10.84 -27.74 11.39
N ASP A 191 10.96 -29.05 11.40
CA ASP A 191 11.72 -29.86 10.46
C ASP A 191 11.12 -29.86 9.05
N ILE A 192 9.82 -29.53 8.89
CA ILE A 192 9.15 -29.48 7.59
C ILE A 192 8.84 -28.05 7.11
N GLU A 193 9.12 -27.04 7.92
CA GLU A 193 8.84 -25.63 7.57
C GLU A 193 9.80 -25.13 6.49
N TRP A 194 11.06 -25.58 6.52
CA TRP A 194 12.10 -25.19 5.57
C TRP A 194 12.22 -26.24 4.49
N ASP A 195 12.22 -25.81 3.23
CA ASP A 195 12.28 -26.72 2.09
C ASP A 195 13.36 -26.31 1.09
N GLU A 196 13.68 -27.23 0.18
CA GLU A 196 14.68 -27.04 -0.87
C GLU A 196 14.31 -25.91 -1.86
N HIS A 197 13.03 -25.51 -1.90
CA HIS A 197 12.55 -24.48 -2.81
C HIS A 197 12.81 -23.07 -2.28
N ASP A 198 13.09 -22.89 -0.98
CA ASP A 198 13.34 -21.58 -0.38
C ASP A 198 14.46 -20.83 -1.12
N ALA A 199 15.57 -21.49 -1.45
CA ALA A 199 16.71 -20.87 -2.10
C ALA A 199 16.42 -20.38 -3.53
N ALA A 200 15.59 -21.11 -4.29
CA ALA A 200 15.27 -20.80 -5.69
C ALA A 200 14.09 -19.83 -5.85
N SER A 201 13.33 -19.59 -4.78
CA SER A 201 12.10 -18.80 -4.81
C SER A 201 12.35 -17.30 -4.68
N ARG A 202 11.36 -16.51 -5.12
CA ARG A 202 11.27 -15.10 -4.76
C ARG A 202 10.48 -14.94 -3.48
N HIS A 203 10.98 -14.10 -2.59
CA HIS A 203 10.38 -13.84 -1.29
C HIS A 203 9.93 -12.39 -1.22
N VAL A 204 8.83 -12.17 -0.50
CA VAL A 204 8.38 -10.85 -0.09
C VAL A 204 8.43 -10.76 1.42
N VAL A 205 8.86 -9.60 1.95
CA VAL A 205 8.84 -9.30 3.38
C VAL A 205 8.22 -7.93 3.57
N ALA A 206 7.25 -7.84 4.48
CA ALA A 206 6.72 -6.58 4.95
C ALA A 206 7.47 -6.14 6.20
N ARG A 207 7.88 -4.87 6.25
CA ARG A 207 8.55 -4.26 7.40
C ARG A 207 7.79 -3.06 7.91
N ASP A 208 7.69 -2.92 9.22
CA ASP A 208 7.17 -1.70 9.83
C ASP A 208 8.16 -0.53 9.75
N SER A 209 7.79 0.62 10.32
CA SER A 209 8.63 1.82 10.36
C SER A 209 9.92 1.66 11.16
N ASP A 210 9.98 0.68 12.07
CA ASP A 210 11.16 0.39 12.89
C ASP A 210 12.09 -0.64 12.23
N GLY A 211 11.71 -1.13 11.04
CA GLY A 211 12.47 -2.11 10.24
C GLY A 211 12.17 -3.57 10.60
N GLY A 212 11.29 -3.82 11.57
CA GLY A 212 10.93 -5.15 12.02
C GLY A 212 10.12 -5.91 10.96
N ALA A 213 10.44 -7.18 10.73
CA ALA A 213 9.70 -8.04 9.82
C ALA A 213 8.33 -8.41 10.42
N ILE A 214 7.25 -8.04 9.73
CA ILE A 214 5.87 -8.17 10.23
C ILE A 214 5.01 -9.11 9.38
N GLY A 215 5.50 -9.50 8.21
CA GLY A 215 4.83 -10.41 7.31
C GLY A 215 5.75 -10.91 6.21
N THR A 216 5.44 -12.08 5.64
CA THR A 216 6.21 -12.65 4.54
C THR A 216 5.33 -13.49 3.61
N GLY A 217 5.86 -13.82 2.44
CA GLY A 217 5.28 -14.70 1.45
C GLY A 217 6.32 -15.12 0.41
N ARG A 218 6.02 -16.17 -0.35
CA ARG A 218 6.93 -16.77 -1.32
C ARG A 218 6.23 -17.01 -2.65
N LEU A 219 6.95 -16.78 -3.74
CA LEU A 219 6.61 -17.19 -5.11
C LEU A 219 7.64 -18.23 -5.58
N LEU A 220 7.16 -19.44 -5.83
CA LEU A 220 7.93 -20.54 -6.41
C LEU A 220 8.18 -20.31 -7.90
N VAL A 221 9.18 -21.02 -8.44
CA VAL A 221 9.58 -20.96 -9.85
C VAL A 221 8.46 -21.37 -10.80
N ASP A 222 7.54 -22.21 -10.36
CA ASP A 222 6.41 -22.72 -11.15
C ASP A 222 5.12 -21.88 -11.01
N GLY A 223 5.17 -20.75 -10.31
CA GLY A 223 4.03 -19.86 -10.10
C GLY A 223 3.21 -20.15 -8.83
N HIS A 224 3.60 -21.12 -8.01
CA HIS A 224 2.93 -21.34 -6.73
C HIS A 224 3.24 -20.23 -5.71
N ILE A 225 2.19 -19.70 -5.09
CA ILE A 225 2.28 -18.78 -3.96
C ILE A 225 2.11 -19.55 -2.66
N GLY A 226 3.03 -19.35 -1.72
CA GLY A 226 3.01 -20.06 -0.44
C GLY A 226 3.69 -19.28 0.68
N ARG A 227 3.76 -19.90 1.86
CA ARG A 227 4.41 -19.36 3.07
C ARG A 227 3.94 -17.94 3.42
N MET A 228 2.67 -17.63 3.13
CA MET A 228 2.05 -16.36 3.46
C MET A 228 1.79 -16.30 4.96
N ALA A 229 2.47 -15.40 5.66
CA ALA A 229 2.36 -15.24 7.10
C ALA A 229 2.35 -13.76 7.49
N VAL A 230 1.54 -13.41 8.49
CA VAL A 230 1.50 -12.07 9.09
C VAL A 230 1.40 -12.21 10.60
N LEU A 231 2.26 -11.49 11.33
CA LEU A 231 2.25 -11.46 12.79
C LEU A 231 0.87 -11.01 13.31
N ALA A 232 0.43 -11.57 14.43
CA ALA A 232 -0.92 -11.37 14.97
C ALA A 232 -1.31 -9.89 15.08
N ASP A 233 -0.42 -9.04 15.61
CA ASP A 233 -0.66 -7.60 15.82
C ASP A 233 -0.76 -6.78 14.53
N TRP A 234 -0.39 -7.38 13.39
CA TRP A 234 -0.40 -6.78 12.06
C TRP A 234 -1.52 -7.29 11.16
N ARG A 235 -2.29 -8.29 11.62
CA ARG A 235 -3.47 -8.80 10.92
C ARG A 235 -4.56 -7.72 10.88
N GLY A 236 -5.34 -7.71 9.79
CA GLY A 236 -6.38 -6.70 9.58
C GLY A 236 -5.89 -5.29 9.24
N LYS A 237 -4.57 -5.05 9.21
CA LYS A 237 -3.96 -3.75 8.86
C LYS A 237 -3.54 -3.64 7.39
N GLY A 238 -3.94 -4.59 6.54
CA GLY A 238 -3.65 -4.59 5.10
C GLY A 238 -2.33 -5.28 4.70
N VAL A 239 -1.52 -5.78 5.65
CA VAL A 239 -0.21 -6.41 5.37
C VAL A 239 -0.33 -7.61 4.44
N GLY A 240 -1.25 -8.55 4.72
CA GLY A 240 -1.45 -9.73 3.89
C GLY A 240 -1.86 -9.39 2.45
N ARG A 241 -2.70 -8.35 2.27
CA ARG A 241 -3.05 -7.81 0.95
C ARG A 241 -1.80 -7.32 0.23
N ALA A 242 -0.99 -6.50 0.91
CA ALA A 242 0.19 -5.89 0.29
C ALA A 242 1.24 -6.92 -0.14
N LEU A 243 1.45 -7.95 0.69
CA LEU A 243 2.32 -9.09 0.36
C LEU A 243 1.83 -9.82 -0.90
N LEU A 244 0.53 -10.15 -0.95
CA LEU A 244 -0.06 -10.82 -2.11
C LEU A 244 0.01 -9.95 -3.36
N GLU A 245 -0.38 -8.68 -3.29
CA GLU A 245 -0.28 -7.73 -4.41
C GLU A 245 1.14 -7.68 -4.98
N ARG A 246 2.17 -7.71 -4.11
CA ARG A 246 3.56 -7.72 -4.57
C ARG A 246 3.96 -9.05 -5.20
N LEU A 247 3.52 -10.18 -4.67
CA LEU A 247 3.75 -11.50 -5.28
C LEU A 247 3.08 -11.61 -6.66
N LEU A 248 1.89 -11.06 -6.82
CA LEU A 248 1.18 -10.99 -8.11
C LEU A 248 1.93 -10.11 -9.12
N GLU A 249 2.52 -9.00 -8.66
CA GLU A 249 3.37 -8.15 -9.50
C GLU A 249 4.62 -8.91 -9.96
N GLU A 250 5.33 -9.59 -9.04
CA GLU A 250 6.51 -10.40 -9.38
C GLU A 250 6.18 -11.54 -10.34
N ALA A 251 5.05 -12.21 -10.10
CA ALA A 251 4.60 -13.28 -10.98
C ALA A 251 4.37 -12.81 -12.41
N ARG A 252 3.71 -11.67 -12.57
CA ARG A 252 3.48 -11.04 -13.88
C ARG A 252 4.79 -10.63 -14.54
N GLN A 253 5.76 -10.10 -13.78
CA GLN A 253 7.08 -9.72 -14.29
C GLN A 253 7.89 -10.93 -14.77
N GLN A 254 7.69 -12.10 -14.16
CA GLN A 254 8.29 -13.38 -14.57
C GLN A 254 7.53 -14.07 -15.71
N GLY A 255 6.42 -13.51 -16.18
CA GLY A 255 5.64 -14.08 -17.28
C GLY A 255 4.75 -15.26 -16.87
N HIS A 256 4.50 -15.46 -15.57
CA HIS A 256 3.57 -16.50 -15.12
C HIS A 256 2.15 -16.19 -15.60
N THR A 257 1.55 -17.14 -16.30
CA THR A 257 0.17 -17.06 -16.81
C THR A 257 -0.84 -17.78 -15.91
N HIS A 258 -0.34 -18.63 -15.02
CA HIS A 258 -1.11 -19.43 -14.08
C HIS A 258 -0.46 -19.35 -12.72
N LEU A 259 -1.26 -19.11 -11.69
CA LEU A 259 -0.85 -19.08 -10.30
C LEU A 259 -1.70 -20.08 -9.52
N ALA A 260 -1.06 -20.75 -8.58
CA ALA A 260 -1.71 -21.70 -7.70
C ALA A 260 -1.25 -21.46 -6.26
N LEU A 261 -2.07 -21.87 -5.30
CA LEU A 261 -1.74 -21.85 -3.89
C LEU A 261 -2.55 -22.90 -3.14
N HIS A 262 -2.02 -23.34 -2.00
CA HIS A 262 -2.77 -24.12 -1.03
C HIS A 262 -3.23 -23.15 0.07
N ALA A 263 -4.49 -22.72 0.00
CA ALA A 263 -5.06 -21.84 1.02
C ALA A 263 -5.52 -22.67 2.21
N GLN A 264 -5.15 -22.26 3.43
CA GLN A 264 -5.89 -22.69 4.62
C GLN A 264 -7.37 -22.33 4.42
N THR A 265 -8.30 -23.23 4.70
CA THR A 265 -9.70 -23.06 4.27
C THR A 265 -10.39 -21.83 4.84
N HIS A 266 -9.99 -21.37 6.03
CA HIS A 266 -10.45 -20.11 6.60
C HIS A 266 -9.93 -18.86 5.85
N ALA A 267 -8.82 -18.98 5.12
CA ALA A 267 -8.21 -17.92 4.32
C ALA A 267 -8.69 -17.92 2.85
N SER A 268 -9.46 -18.91 2.39
CA SER A 268 -9.94 -18.97 0.99
C SER A 268 -10.73 -17.71 0.59
N GLY A 269 -11.51 -17.14 1.51
CA GLY A 269 -12.21 -15.88 1.29
C GLY A 269 -11.29 -14.67 1.06
N PHE A 270 -10.07 -14.70 1.60
CA PHE A 270 -9.05 -13.69 1.32
C PHE A 270 -8.57 -13.79 -0.14
N TYR A 271 -8.15 -14.97 -0.58
CA TYR A 271 -7.63 -15.18 -1.94
C TYR A 271 -8.70 -15.02 -3.03
N ARG A 272 -9.97 -15.37 -2.75
CA ARG A 272 -11.10 -15.15 -3.68
C ARG A 272 -11.22 -13.69 -4.12
N ARG A 273 -10.91 -12.73 -3.23
CA ARG A 273 -10.95 -11.30 -3.56
C ARG A 273 -9.88 -10.87 -4.56
N PHE A 274 -8.84 -11.67 -4.75
CA PHE A 274 -7.77 -11.45 -5.72
C PHE A 274 -7.95 -12.29 -6.98
N GLY A 275 -9.14 -12.87 -7.19
CA GLY A 275 -9.47 -13.64 -8.40
C GLY A 275 -9.04 -15.10 -8.37
N PHE A 276 -8.59 -15.63 -7.23
CA PHE A 276 -8.37 -17.07 -7.08
C PHE A 276 -9.70 -17.81 -6.94
N VAL A 277 -9.81 -18.96 -7.60
CA VAL A 277 -10.94 -19.87 -7.54
C VAL A 277 -10.51 -21.20 -6.93
N GLU A 278 -11.40 -21.84 -6.18
CA GLU A 278 -11.11 -23.12 -5.54
C GLU A 278 -11.10 -24.25 -6.59
N GLU A 279 -10.10 -25.12 -6.52
CA GLU A 279 -9.95 -26.29 -7.39
C GLU A 279 -9.84 -27.55 -6.53
N GLY A 280 -10.67 -28.55 -6.83
CA GLY A 280 -10.66 -29.82 -6.11
C GLY A 280 -11.22 -29.78 -4.68
N PRO A 281 -11.13 -30.92 -3.96
CA PRO A 281 -11.61 -31.08 -2.60
C PRO A 281 -10.70 -30.45 -1.55
N GLU A 282 -11.20 -30.33 -0.33
CA GLU A 282 -10.38 -30.02 0.85
C GLU A 282 -9.42 -31.19 1.14
N PHE A 283 -8.20 -30.88 1.57
CA PHE A 283 -7.19 -31.85 2.00
C PHE A 283 -6.44 -31.37 3.24
N MET A 284 -5.73 -32.27 3.90
CA MET A 284 -4.96 -31.96 5.11
C MET A 284 -3.48 -31.76 4.77
N GLU A 285 -2.90 -30.65 5.21
CA GLU A 285 -1.48 -30.35 5.10
C GLU A 285 -0.98 -29.89 6.48
N ALA A 286 0.04 -30.56 7.02
CA ALA A 286 0.55 -30.35 8.39
C ALA A 286 -0.56 -30.34 9.48
N GLY A 287 -1.62 -31.14 9.32
CA GLY A 287 -2.74 -31.19 10.26
C GLY A 287 -3.73 -30.04 10.15
N ILE A 288 -3.62 -29.19 9.12
CA ILE A 288 -4.50 -28.04 8.87
C ILE A 288 -5.30 -28.29 7.58
N PRO A 289 -6.61 -27.98 7.57
CA PRO A 289 -7.43 -28.11 6.36
C PRO A 289 -7.06 -27.03 5.33
N HIS A 290 -6.77 -27.48 4.12
CA HIS A 290 -6.37 -26.67 2.99
C HIS A 290 -7.23 -26.94 1.76
N ARG A 291 -7.23 -25.98 0.83
CA ARG A 291 -7.83 -26.12 -0.48
C ARG A 291 -6.95 -25.51 -1.55
N THR A 292 -6.77 -26.23 -2.65
CA THR A 292 -6.08 -25.70 -3.82
C THR A 292 -6.90 -24.55 -4.39
N MET A 293 -6.24 -23.45 -4.70
CA MET A 293 -6.84 -22.34 -5.40
C MET A 293 -5.96 -21.90 -6.54
N VAL A 294 -6.58 -21.65 -7.69
CA VAL A 294 -5.89 -21.29 -8.93
C VAL A 294 -6.37 -19.95 -9.43
N ARG A 295 -5.51 -19.25 -10.16
CA ARG A 295 -5.80 -17.98 -10.81
C ARG A 295 -5.09 -17.94 -12.16
N SER A 296 -5.83 -17.61 -13.21
CA SER A 296 -5.23 -17.15 -14.48
C SER A 296 -4.79 -15.69 -14.31
N ALA A 297 -3.55 -15.40 -14.70
CA ALA A 297 -2.91 -14.10 -14.50
C ALA A 297 -3.68 -12.96 -15.16
#